data_AF-E3ZQN1-F1
#
_entry.id   AF-E3ZQN1-F1
#
_cell.length_a   1.000
_cell.length_b   1.000
_cell.length_c   1.000
_cell.angle_alpha   90.00
_cell.angle_beta   90.00
_cell.angle_gamma   90.00
#
_symmetry.space_group_name_H-M   'P 1'
#
loop_
_entity.id
_entity.type
_entity.pdbx_description
1 polymer ?
#
loop_
_entity_poly.entity_id
_entity_poly.type
_entity_poly.pdbx_seq_one_letter_code
_entity_poly.pdbx_strand_id
1 'polypeptide(L)'
;MQMADNRQSNNRRIKQNMVEGSRSQQNTKRKKTNLILNILIIVVSLLIIGSLYFVLFKTESDPADQSNKTASSTAKKEDAAKSNNSSKNEEKASDDKTETTDSDDPNVAKVITKDWKPIGTEQTGDHVNSYSSTSVDWQEKRKAFSEATDIPVEDTSLWFVEQGADPATQAIGTLSTKETPDKAYRVYITWVDGEGWQPTKVEELKTNDKR
;
A
#
# COMPACT_ATOMS: atom_id res chain seq x y z
N MET A 1 -82.81 33.91 -9.41
CA MET A 1 -82.73 32.51 -9.89
C MET A 1 -81.32 32.31 -10.43
N GLN A 2 -80.29 32.26 -9.59
CA GLN A 2 -79.77 31.09 -8.87
C GLN A 2 -79.38 29.93 -9.80
N MET A 3 -78.06 29.65 -9.77
CA MET A 3 -77.40 28.33 -9.89
C MET A 3 -76.99 27.84 -11.28
N ALA A 4 -75.78 27.26 -11.34
CA ALA A 4 -75.06 26.60 -12.45
C ALA A 4 -74.40 27.60 -13.45
N ASP A 5 -73.08 27.66 -13.68
CA ASP A 5 -72.05 26.63 -13.63
C ASP A 5 -70.67 27.24 -13.29
N ASN A 6 -70.23 27.04 -12.05
CA ASN A 6 -68.85 27.27 -11.63
C ASN A 6 -68.10 25.93 -11.61
N ARG A 7 -67.81 25.36 -12.79
CA ARG A 7 -67.17 24.04 -12.94
C ARG A 7 -66.18 23.93 -14.11
N GLN A 8 -65.37 24.97 -14.39
CA GLN A 8 -64.32 24.85 -15.41
C GLN A 8 -62.94 25.46 -15.07
N SER A 9 -62.71 25.97 -13.86
CA SER A 9 -61.42 26.58 -13.49
C SER A 9 -60.44 25.67 -12.72
N ASN A 10 -60.84 24.46 -12.31
CA ASN A 10 -59.99 23.61 -11.44
C ASN A 10 -59.13 22.55 -12.17
N ASN A 11 -59.19 22.46 -13.50
CA ASN A 11 -58.46 21.42 -14.26
C ASN A 11 -57.17 21.92 -14.95
N ARG A 12 -56.53 22.98 -14.45
CA ARG A 12 -55.24 23.48 -14.99
C ARG A 12 -54.10 23.59 -13.96
N ARG A 13 -54.23 23.01 -12.77
CA ARG A 13 -53.17 23.07 -11.73
C ARG A 13 -52.85 21.76 -11.03
N ILE A 14 -52.99 20.61 -11.71
CA ILE A 14 -52.53 19.33 -11.17
C ILE A 14 -51.86 18.51 -12.28
N LYS A 15 -50.65 18.92 -12.68
CA LYS A 15 -49.65 18.08 -13.37
C LYS A 15 -48.23 18.45 -12.94
N GLN A 16 -48.01 18.55 -11.63
CA GLN A 16 -46.68 18.58 -11.03
C GLN A 16 -46.72 17.82 -9.70
N ASN A 17 -46.67 16.49 -9.79
CA ASN A 17 -46.07 15.58 -8.82
C ASN A 17 -46.58 14.16 -9.10
N MET A 18 -45.81 13.41 -9.89
CA MET A 18 -45.74 11.95 -9.81
C MET A 18 -44.64 11.47 -10.75
N VAL A 19 -43.41 11.52 -10.25
CA VAL A 19 -42.35 10.56 -10.63
C VAL A 19 -41.67 10.16 -9.32
N GLU A 20 -42.34 9.30 -8.56
CA GLU A 20 -41.67 8.39 -7.64
C GLU A 20 -40.86 7.38 -8.47
N GLY A 21 -39.67 7.80 -8.86
CA GLY A 21 -38.61 6.89 -9.29
C GLY A 21 -37.97 6.28 -8.05
N SER A 22 -38.25 4.99 -7.82
CA SER A 22 -37.76 4.12 -6.76
C SER A 22 -36.30 4.39 -6.32
N ARG A 23 -36.15 5.01 -5.13
CA ARG A 23 -34.86 5.14 -4.40
C ARG A 23 -34.67 3.99 -3.41
N SER A 24 -34.80 2.75 -3.87
CA SER A 24 -34.62 1.58 -3.00
C SER A 24 -34.06 0.39 -3.78
N GLN A 25 -32.80 0.44 -4.22
CA GLN A 25 -32.09 -0.80 -4.58
C GLN A 25 -30.56 -0.72 -4.73
N GLN A 26 -29.86 0.01 -3.86
CA GLN A 26 -28.41 -0.14 -3.78
C GLN A 26 -28.00 -0.04 -2.32
N ASN A 27 -28.01 -1.17 -1.60
CA ASN A 27 -27.22 -1.44 -0.38
C ASN A 27 -27.58 -2.79 0.28
N THR A 28 -27.63 -3.90 -0.47
CA THR A 28 -27.74 -5.24 0.14
C THR A 28 -26.59 -6.18 -0.19
N LYS A 29 -25.57 -5.73 -0.94
CA LYS A 29 -24.40 -6.57 -1.26
C LYS A 29 -23.29 -6.61 -0.19
N ARG A 30 -23.47 -5.99 0.98
CA ARG A 30 -22.45 -6.00 2.06
C ARG A 30 -22.93 -6.53 3.41
N LYS A 31 -24.03 -7.28 3.46
CA LYS A 31 -24.42 -8.00 4.69
C LYS A 31 -23.72 -9.35 4.85
N LYS A 32 -23.09 -9.88 3.79
CA LYS A 32 -22.43 -11.19 3.79
C LYS A 32 -20.96 -11.16 4.20
N THR A 33 -20.29 -10.01 4.22
CA THR A 33 -18.85 -9.93 4.55
C THR A 33 -18.60 -10.27 6.01
N ASN A 34 -19.45 -9.81 6.93
CA ASN A 34 -19.31 -10.14 8.37
C ASN A 34 -19.62 -11.62 8.64
N LEU A 35 -20.51 -12.22 7.84
CA LEU A 35 -20.78 -13.67 7.88
C LEU A 35 -19.57 -14.46 7.37
N ILE A 36 -18.99 -14.05 6.22
CA ILE A 36 -17.78 -14.67 5.65
C ILE A 36 -16.61 -14.51 6.63
N LEU A 37 -16.48 -13.38 7.32
CA LEU A 37 -15.42 -13.13 8.29
C LEU A 37 -15.54 -14.08 9.49
N ASN A 38 -16.74 -14.29 10.03
CA ASN A 38 -16.98 -15.27 11.09
C ASN A 38 -16.79 -16.72 10.61
N ILE A 39 -17.19 -17.04 9.38
CA ILE A 39 -16.97 -18.36 8.75
C ILE A 39 -15.46 -18.61 8.54
N LEU A 40 -14.69 -17.60 8.12
CA LEU A 40 -13.25 -17.70 7.91
C LEU A 40 -12.52 -18.06 9.22
N ILE A 41 -12.92 -17.47 10.35
CA ILE A 41 -12.37 -17.77 11.67
C ILE A 41 -12.64 -19.24 12.06
N ILE A 42 -13.83 -19.76 11.77
CA ILE A 42 -14.19 -21.16 12.04
C ILE A 42 -13.35 -22.11 11.17
N VAL A 43 -13.19 -21.79 9.88
CA VAL A 43 -12.38 -22.60 8.95
C VAL A 43 -10.90 -22.62 9.36
N VAL A 44 -10.33 -21.48 9.73
CA VAL A 44 -8.94 -21.40 10.21
C VAL A 44 -8.76 -22.19 11.50
N SER A 45 -9.72 -22.13 12.42
CA SER A 45 -9.69 -22.92 13.66
C SER A 45 -9.72 -24.43 13.38
N LEU A 46 -10.52 -24.88 12.41
CA LEU A 46 -10.56 -26.28 11.98
C LEU A 46 -9.24 -26.72 11.31
N LEU A 47 -8.60 -25.85 10.51
CA LEU A 47 -7.30 -26.15 9.89
C LEU A 47 -6.18 -26.27 10.92
N ILE A 48 -6.19 -25.45 11.96
CA ILE A 48 -5.23 -25.53 13.06
C ILE A 48 -5.43 -26.84 13.83
N ILE A 49 -6.67 -27.16 14.22
CA ILE A 49 -6.99 -28.41 14.93
C ILE A 49 -6.66 -29.63 14.06
N GLY A 50 -6.97 -29.58 12.76
CA GLY A 50 -6.64 -30.62 11.80
C GLY A 50 -5.12 -30.82 11.65
N SER A 51 -4.35 -29.74 11.65
CA SER A 51 -2.87 -29.81 11.59
C SER A 51 -2.28 -30.39 12.88
N LEU A 52 -2.82 -30.03 14.04
CA LEU A 52 -2.42 -30.60 15.32
C LEU A 52 -2.77 -32.09 15.41
N TYR A 53 -3.97 -32.47 14.95
CA TYR A 53 -4.39 -33.86 14.86
C TYR A 53 -3.52 -34.64 13.87
N PHE A 54 -3.18 -34.06 12.72
CA PHE A 54 -2.32 -34.66 11.71
C PHE A 54 -0.90 -34.91 12.22
N VAL A 55 -0.36 -33.99 13.01
CA VAL A 55 0.93 -34.16 13.70
C VAL A 55 0.85 -35.28 14.74
N LEU A 56 -0.22 -35.33 15.55
CA LEU A 56 -0.42 -36.38 16.56
C LEU A 56 -0.73 -37.77 15.97
N PHE A 57 -1.35 -37.85 14.78
CA PHE A 57 -1.65 -39.10 14.09
C PHE A 57 -0.49 -39.60 13.22
N LYS A 58 0.46 -38.73 12.84
CA LYS A 58 1.70 -39.12 12.14
C LYS A 58 2.83 -39.60 13.06
N THR A 59 2.65 -39.58 14.37
CA THR A 59 3.67 -39.97 15.37
C THR A 59 3.54 -41.42 15.87
N GLU A 60 3.00 -42.34 15.06
CA GLU A 60 2.98 -43.78 15.38
C GLU A 60 3.58 -44.63 14.25
N SER A 61 4.64 -44.13 13.62
CA SER A 61 5.44 -44.89 12.65
C SER A 61 6.90 -44.43 12.71
N ASP A 62 7.74 -45.26 13.33
CA ASP A 62 9.21 -45.27 13.21
C ASP A 62 9.63 -46.76 13.27
N PRO A 63 10.78 -47.24 12.73
CA PRO A 63 12.09 -46.57 12.73
C PRO A 63 12.84 -46.53 11.39
N ALA A 64 13.72 -45.53 11.19
CA ALA A 64 15.17 -45.75 11.01
C ALA A 64 15.95 -44.50 10.52
N ASP A 65 16.75 -43.94 11.43
CA ASP A 65 18.20 -43.71 11.33
C ASP A 65 18.79 -42.83 10.19
N GLN A 66 19.26 -41.62 10.52
CA GLN A 66 20.65 -41.41 10.98
C GLN A 66 20.99 -39.93 11.30
N SER A 67 21.44 -39.75 12.55
CA SER A 67 22.65 -39.00 12.97
C SER A 67 22.69 -37.45 13.04
N ASN A 68 22.34 -36.96 14.23
CA ASN A 68 23.19 -36.21 15.19
C ASN A 68 23.84 -34.86 14.84
N LYS A 69 23.36 -33.80 15.52
CA LYS A 69 24.01 -32.99 16.59
C LYS A 69 23.38 -31.58 16.61
N THR A 70 23.18 -30.82 17.69
CA THR A 70 23.14 -30.96 19.16
C THR A 70 22.70 -29.57 19.68
N ALA A 71 21.86 -29.55 20.73
CA ALA A 71 21.62 -28.50 21.75
C ALA A 71 21.18 -27.08 21.30
N SER A 72 19.96 -26.64 21.63
CA SER A 72 19.43 -26.23 22.95
C SER A 72 19.84 -24.82 23.39
N SER A 73 18.79 -24.05 23.70
CA SER A 73 18.73 -22.64 24.01
C SER A 73 18.94 -22.32 25.51
N THR A 74 19.33 -21.06 25.79
CA THR A 74 18.89 -20.18 26.93
C THR A 74 19.52 -20.50 28.32
N ALA A 75 20.00 -19.57 29.18
CA ALA A 75 19.77 -18.14 29.41
C ALA A 75 20.84 -17.46 30.33
N LYS A 76 20.86 -16.11 30.27
CA LYS A 76 21.08 -15.07 31.32
C LYS A 76 22.50 -14.59 31.74
N LYS A 77 22.71 -13.28 31.49
CA LYS A 77 22.92 -12.12 32.41
C LYS A 77 24.19 -11.26 32.19
N GLU A 78 23.90 -9.97 31.91
CA GLU A 78 24.52 -8.72 32.43
C GLU A 78 25.92 -8.23 31.98
N ASP A 79 25.85 -7.16 31.17
CA ASP A 79 26.48 -5.83 31.31
C ASP A 79 27.89 -5.49 30.77
N ALA A 80 27.94 -4.27 30.20
CA ALA A 80 29.05 -3.34 29.97
C ALA A 80 29.96 -3.44 28.72
N ALA A 81 29.72 -2.47 27.82
CA ALA A 81 30.68 -1.49 27.26
C ALA A 81 31.41 -1.75 25.91
N LYS A 82 30.93 -0.99 24.90
CA LYS A 82 31.69 0.03 24.12
C LYS A 82 32.47 -0.40 22.85
N SER A 83 31.92 0.06 21.71
CA SER A 83 32.59 0.81 20.61
C SER A 83 32.97 0.12 19.30
N ASN A 84 32.33 0.64 18.24
CA ASN A 84 32.79 0.96 16.87
C ASN A 84 32.99 -0.12 15.78
N ASN A 85 32.11 -0.01 14.78
CA ASN A 85 32.39 0.39 13.39
C ASN A 85 33.05 -0.60 12.41
N SER A 86 32.23 -1.18 11.53
CA SER A 86 32.38 -1.20 10.05
C SER A 86 31.27 -2.11 9.51
N SER A 87 30.19 -1.58 8.96
CA SER A 87 30.08 -1.20 7.54
C SER A 87 30.54 -2.33 6.62
N LYS A 88 29.57 -3.11 6.14
CA LYS A 88 29.69 -3.85 4.88
C LYS A 88 28.41 -3.58 4.09
N ASN A 89 28.37 -2.38 3.54
CA ASN A 89 27.49 -2.05 2.43
C ASN A 89 28.08 -2.77 1.21
N GLU A 90 27.42 -3.83 0.75
CA GLU A 90 27.78 -4.45 -0.53
C GLU A 90 27.25 -3.53 -1.64
N GLU A 91 28.14 -2.65 -2.11
CA GLU A 91 27.99 -1.87 -3.33
C GLU A 91 27.68 -2.81 -4.49
N LYS A 92 26.40 -2.92 -4.83
CA LYS A 92 25.97 -3.29 -6.17
C LYS A 92 26.11 -2.04 -7.03
N ALA A 93 27.35 -1.74 -7.43
CA ALA A 93 27.66 -0.72 -8.42
C ALA A 93 27.08 -1.19 -9.78
N SER A 94 25.79 -0.95 -9.96
CA SER A 94 25.21 -0.81 -11.28
C SER A 94 25.66 0.56 -11.76
N ASP A 95 26.25 0.61 -12.95
CA ASP A 95 26.59 1.83 -13.68
C ASP A 95 25.27 2.55 -14.03
N ASP A 96 24.68 3.18 -13.03
CA ASP A 96 23.41 3.88 -13.12
C ASP A 96 23.72 5.34 -13.44
N LYS A 97 23.30 5.78 -14.63
CA LYS A 97 23.54 7.12 -15.12
C LYS A 97 22.72 8.10 -14.26
N THR A 98 23.31 8.53 -13.16
CA THR A 98 22.69 9.48 -12.23
C THR A 98 22.95 10.89 -12.74
N GLU A 99 21.88 11.60 -13.07
CA GLU A 99 21.91 13.03 -13.38
C GLU A 99 21.33 13.81 -12.19
N THR A 100 21.98 14.91 -11.84
CA THR A 100 21.53 15.80 -10.76
C THR A 100 21.53 17.22 -11.26
N THR A 101 20.39 17.90 -11.16
CA THR A 101 20.20 19.27 -11.60
C THR A 101 19.59 20.12 -10.48
N ASP A 102 19.78 21.43 -10.57
CA ASP A 102 19.04 22.36 -9.73
C ASP A 102 17.58 22.46 -10.20
N SER A 103 16.70 22.95 -9.33
CA SER A 103 15.28 23.18 -9.62
C SER A 103 14.97 24.67 -9.53
N ASP A 104 14.01 25.12 -10.35
CA ASP A 104 13.41 26.46 -10.24
C ASP A 104 12.39 26.55 -9.08
N ASP A 105 11.99 25.43 -8.49
CA ASP A 105 11.06 25.40 -7.36
C ASP A 105 11.76 25.90 -6.07
N PRO A 106 11.17 26.87 -5.35
CA PRO A 106 11.78 27.44 -4.15
C PRO A 106 12.01 26.43 -3.03
N ASN A 107 11.22 25.36 -2.91
CA ASN A 107 11.37 24.32 -1.89
C ASN A 107 12.15 23.08 -2.37
N VAL A 108 12.58 23.02 -3.64
CA VAL A 108 13.40 21.91 -4.12
C VAL A 108 14.88 22.33 -4.06
N ALA A 109 15.69 21.52 -3.37
CA ALA A 109 17.12 21.69 -3.29
C ALA A 109 17.81 21.11 -4.54
N LYS A 110 17.41 19.90 -4.94
CA LYS A 110 18.00 19.17 -6.08
C LYS A 110 16.96 18.27 -6.73
N VAL A 111 17.11 18.06 -8.03
CA VAL A 111 16.40 17.03 -8.78
C VAL A 111 17.41 15.96 -9.18
N ILE A 112 17.05 14.71 -8.92
CA ILE A 112 17.85 13.53 -9.21
C ILE A 112 17.04 12.66 -10.16
N THR A 113 17.67 12.26 -11.26
CA THR A 113 17.13 11.30 -12.23
C THR A 113 18.15 10.21 -12.45
N LYS A 114 17.72 8.94 -12.39
CA LYS A 114 18.53 7.75 -12.63
C LYS A 114 17.74 6.79 -13.52
N ASP A 115 18.40 5.77 -14.06
CA ASP A 115 17.76 4.74 -14.87
C ASP A 115 17.18 3.62 -13.98
N TRP A 116 16.36 4.01 -12.98
CA TRP A 116 15.74 3.06 -12.05
C TRP A 116 14.93 2.01 -12.80
N LYS A 117 15.06 0.76 -12.37
CA LYS A 117 14.27 -0.34 -12.90
C LYS A 117 12.91 -0.42 -12.20
N PRO A 118 11.87 -0.93 -12.87
CA PRO A 118 10.62 -1.26 -12.20
C PRO A 118 10.86 -2.29 -11.09
N ILE A 119 10.16 -2.14 -9.97
CA ILE A 119 10.35 -2.99 -8.78
C ILE A 119 9.72 -4.39 -8.90
N GLY A 120 9.14 -4.73 -10.05
CA GLY A 120 8.37 -5.95 -10.26
C GLY A 120 6.94 -5.80 -9.79
N THR A 121 6.05 -6.67 -10.29
CA THR A 121 4.70 -6.81 -9.74
C THR A 121 4.23 -8.25 -9.74
N GLU A 122 3.42 -8.60 -8.75
CA GLU A 122 2.69 -9.87 -8.68
C GLU A 122 1.23 -9.73 -9.13
N GLN A 123 0.80 -8.51 -9.47
CA GLN A 123 -0.55 -8.23 -9.93
C GLN A 123 -0.79 -8.86 -11.30
N THR A 124 -2.02 -9.30 -11.54
CA THR A 124 -2.44 -9.88 -12.83
C THR A 124 -3.69 -9.19 -13.33
N GLY A 125 -3.82 -9.06 -14.66
CA GLY A 125 -4.90 -8.32 -15.30
C GLY A 125 -4.66 -6.81 -15.29
N ASP A 126 -5.72 -6.04 -15.55
CA ASP A 126 -5.64 -4.58 -15.63
C ASP A 126 -5.23 -3.98 -14.28
N HIS A 127 -4.21 -3.12 -14.31
CA HIS A 127 -3.74 -2.42 -13.12
C HIS A 127 -4.80 -1.48 -12.55
N VAL A 128 -4.88 -1.45 -11.21
CA VAL A 128 -5.74 -0.53 -10.48
C VAL A 128 -4.89 0.20 -9.45
N ASN A 129 -4.62 1.48 -9.70
CA ASN A 129 -3.94 2.34 -8.75
C ASN A 129 -4.74 2.44 -7.43
N SER A 130 -4.19 1.85 -6.37
CA SER A 130 -4.80 1.76 -5.05
C SER A 130 -3.97 2.50 -4.00
N TYR A 131 -4.68 3.23 -3.14
CA TYR A 131 -4.12 3.95 -1.99
C TYR A 131 -4.48 3.27 -0.67
N SER A 132 -4.96 2.03 -0.71
CA SER A 132 -5.25 1.22 0.48
C SER A 132 -3.96 0.66 1.04
N SER A 133 -3.68 0.87 2.33
CA SER A 133 -2.43 0.41 2.95
C SER A 133 -2.21 -1.12 2.89
N THR A 134 -3.28 -1.88 2.69
CA THR A 134 -3.27 -3.34 2.59
C THR A 134 -3.22 -3.86 1.16
N SER A 135 -3.27 -3.00 0.14
CA SER A 135 -3.20 -3.45 -1.26
C SER A 135 -1.77 -3.82 -1.64
N VAL A 136 -1.63 -4.77 -2.58
CA VAL A 136 -0.34 -5.11 -3.20
C VAL A 136 0.28 -3.86 -3.82
N ASP A 137 -0.54 -3.11 -4.56
CA ASP A 137 -0.17 -1.87 -5.22
C ASP A 137 0.46 -0.83 -4.26
N TRP A 138 -0.12 -0.66 -3.07
CA TRP A 138 0.44 0.26 -2.08
C TRP A 138 1.80 -0.20 -1.55
N GLN A 139 1.95 -1.51 -1.29
CA GLN A 139 3.23 -2.06 -0.86
C GLN A 139 4.29 -1.93 -1.95
N GLU A 140 3.91 -2.11 -3.21
CA GLU A 140 4.78 -1.89 -4.37
C GLU A 140 5.19 -0.40 -4.50
N LYS A 141 4.28 0.57 -4.31
CA LYS A 141 4.64 2.00 -4.26
C LYS A 141 5.68 2.29 -3.17
N ARG A 142 5.48 1.74 -1.97
CA ARG A 142 6.43 1.93 -0.84
C ARG A 142 7.81 1.38 -1.18
N LYS A 143 7.88 0.22 -1.84
CA LYS A 143 9.15 -0.35 -2.32
C LYS A 143 9.80 0.54 -3.38
N ALA A 144 9.03 1.07 -4.34
CA ALA A 144 9.54 2.00 -5.34
C ALA A 144 10.10 3.28 -4.71
N PHE A 145 9.43 3.85 -3.71
CA PHE A 145 9.94 5.01 -2.98
C PHE A 145 11.24 4.72 -2.22
N SER A 146 11.32 3.53 -1.61
CA SER A 146 12.51 3.05 -0.92
C SER A 146 13.69 2.90 -1.89
N GLU A 147 13.48 2.25 -3.03
CA GLU A 147 14.49 2.07 -4.07
C GLU A 147 14.99 3.42 -4.62
N ALA A 148 14.08 4.39 -4.78
CA ALA A 148 14.45 5.69 -5.33
C ALA A 148 15.33 6.52 -4.38
N THR A 149 15.16 6.34 -3.07
CA THR A 149 15.78 7.19 -2.03
C THR A 149 16.88 6.49 -1.25
N ASP A 150 17.11 5.19 -1.48
CA ASP A 150 18.00 4.34 -0.69
C ASP A 150 17.63 4.33 0.81
N ILE A 151 16.36 4.62 1.14
CA ILE A 151 15.83 4.59 2.52
C ILE A 151 15.04 3.29 2.69
N PRO A 152 15.38 2.43 3.66
CA PRO A 152 14.61 1.23 3.93
C PRO A 152 13.14 1.53 4.25
N VAL A 153 12.24 0.68 3.79
CA VAL A 153 10.78 0.83 3.95
C VAL A 153 10.38 0.95 5.43
N GLU A 154 11.10 0.27 6.31
CA GLU A 154 10.96 0.28 7.76
C GLU A 154 11.44 1.56 8.43
N ASP A 155 12.42 2.24 7.85
CA ASP A 155 13.00 3.49 8.39
C ASP A 155 12.39 4.74 7.76
N THR A 156 11.46 4.53 6.83
CA THR A 156 10.72 5.57 6.12
C THR A 156 9.55 6.07 6.94
N SER A 157 9.44 7.40 7.04
CA SER A 157 8.20 8.12 7.36
C SER A 157 7.56 8.58 6.06
N LEU A 158 6.45 7.97 5.68
CA LEU A 158 5.68 8.34 4.49
C LEU A 158 4.62 9.38 4.88
N TRP A 159 4.83 10.63 4.48
CA TRP A 159 4.01 11.77 4.89
C TRP A 159 2.74 11.89 4.05
N PHE A 160 2.89 11.77 2.73
CA PHE A 160 1.78 11.91 1.81
C PHE A 160 2.06 11.14 0.52
N VAL A 161 1.00 10.59 -0.07
CA VAL A 161 1.04 10.04 -1.42
C VAL A 161 -0.08 10.66 -2.23
N GLU A 162 0.30 11.34 -3.29
CA GLU A 162 -0.61 12.03 -4.20
C GLU A 162 -0.71 11.33 -5.56
N GLN A 163 -1.73 11.70 -6.32
CA GLN A 163 -1.88 11.25 -7.71
C GLN A 163 -0.90 12.03 -8.58
N GLY A 164 -0.29 11.34 -9.55
CA GLY A 164 0.53 12.00 -10.57
C GLY A 164 -0.34 12.67 -11.64
N ALA A 165 0.30 13.12 -12.72
CA ALA A 165 -0.39 13.78 -13.83
C ALA A 165 -1.36 12.83 -14.57
N ASP A 166 -0.99 11.55 -14.67
CA ASP A 166 -1.93 10.47 -14.98
C ASP A 166 -2.27 9.69 -13.70
N PRO A 167 -3.45 9.91 -13.09
CA PRO A 167 -3.83 9.25 -11.85
C PRO A 167 -3.94 7.73 -11.93
N ALA A 168 -4.09 7.14 -13.12
CA ALA A 168 -4.17 5.69 -13.25
C ALA A 168 -2.78 5.04 -13.15
N THR A 169 -1.74 5.73 -13.62
CA THR A 169 -0.40 5.14 -13.81
C THR A 169 0.71 5.91 -13.10
N GLN A 170 0.42 7.02 -12.44
CA GLN A 170 1.43 7.84 -11.78
C GLN A 170 1.04 8.15 -10.34
N ALA A 171 2.05 8.17 -9.48
CA ALA A 171 1.92 8.58 -8.09
C ALA A 171 3.18 9.32 -7.65
N ILE A 172 3.01 10.16 -6.63
CA ILE A 172 4.09 10.95 -6.06
C ILE A 172 4.06 10.74 -4.56
N GLY A 173 5.19 10.36 -3.97
CA GLY A 173 5.33 10.12 -2.53
C GLY A 173 6.24 11.18 -1.91
N THR A 174 5.80 11.80 -0.82
CA THR A 174 6.68 12.61 0.04
C THR A 174 7.05 11.80 1.27
N LEU A 175 8.35 11.57 1.46
CA LEU A 175 8.87 10.73 2.53
C LEU A 175 10.14 11.31 3.13
N SER A 176 10.47 10.91 4.35
CA SER A 176 11.75 11.19 5.00
C SER A 176 12.22 9.94 5.74
N THR A 177 13.44 9.95 6.26
CA THR A 177 13.79 9.01 7.33
C THR A 177 13.03 9.38 8.61
N LYS A 178 12.84 8.43 9.51
CA LYS A 178 12.29 8.66 10.85
C LYS A 178 13.18 9.56 11.71
N GLU A 179 14.49 9.48 11.51
CA GLU A 179 15.49 10.24 12.28
C GLU A 179 15.55 11.72 11.90
N THR A 180 15.35 12.02 10.61
CA THR A 180 15.41 13.40 10.09
C THR A 180 14.11 13.77 9.37
N PRO A 181 13.00 14.00 10.11
CA PRO A 181 11.70 14.27 9.52
C PRO A 181 11.63 15.56 8.69
N ASP A 182 12.56 16.49 8.91
CA ASP A 182 12.64 17.76 8.18
C ASP A 182 13.37 17.63 6.83
N LYS A 183 14.17 16.56 6.64
CA LYS A 183 14.84 16.22 5.37
C LYS A 183 13.95 15.27 4.57
N ALA A 184 13.08 15.85 3.76
CA ALA A 184 12.13 15.09 2.95
C ALA A 184 12.57 14.97 1.49
N TYR A 185 12.14 13.90 0.87
CA TYR A 185 12.26 13.61 -0.55
C TYR A 185 10.88 13.48 -1.16
N ARG A 186 10.72 14.01 -2.37
CA ARG A 186 9.53 13.80 -3.20
C ARG A 186 9.89 12.87 -4.36
N VAL A 187 9.30 11.70 -4.39
CA VAL A 187 9.59 10.64 -5.35
C VAL A 187 8.44 10.48 -6.31
N TYR A 188 8.74 10.50 -7.60
CA TYR A 188 7.80 10.33 -8.69
C TYR A 188 7.93 8.91 -9.22
N ILE A 189 6.82 8.18 -9.27
CA ILE A 189 6.77 6.82 -9.79
C ILE A 189 5.73 6.70 -10.90
N THR A 190 6.03 5.88 -11.90
CA THR A 190 5.13 5.53 -13.00
C THR A 190 4.97 4.02 -13.06
N TRP A 191 3.75 3.55 -13.33
CA TRP A 191 3.45 2.14 -13.54
C TRP A 191 3.89 1.71 -14.94
N VAL A 192 4.64 0.62 -15.00
CA VAL A 192 4.98 -0.08 -16.23
C VAL A 192 4.20 -1.38 -16.26
N ASP A 193 3.41 -1.58 -17.31
CA ASP A 193 2.50 -2.72 -17.41
C ASP A 193 3.25 -4.06 -17.34
N GLY A 194 2.82 -4.94 -16.44
CA GLY A 194 3.47 -6.22 -16.14
C GLY A 194 4.82 -6.14 -15.42
N GLU A 195 5.43 -4.96 -15.27
CA GLU A 195 6.74 -4.77 -14.64
C GLU A 195 6.66 -4.05 -13.28
N GLY A 196 5.58 -3.34 -13.00
CA GLY A 196 5.31 -2.70 -11.71
C GLY A 196 5.69 -1.22 -11.64
N TRP A 197 5.76 -0.69 -10.42
CA TRP A 197 6.09 0.72 -10.20
C TRP A 197 7.58 1.00 -10.44
N GLN A 198 7.86 2.00 -11.27
CA GLN A 198 9.19 2.46 -11.61
C GLN A 198 9.40 3.90 -11.11
N PRO A 199 10.44 4.17 -10.32
CA PRO A 199 10.88 5.53 -10.03
C PRO A 199 11.36 6.26 -11.29
N THR A 200 11.03 7.53 -11.39
CA THR A 200 11.35 8.36 -12.57
C THR A 200 12.10 9.63 -12.19
N LYS A 201 11.86 10.16 -10.99
CA LYS A 201 12.46 11.40 -10.50
C LYS A 201 12.42 11.44 -8.98
N VAL A 202 13.47 11.96 -8.37
CA VAL A 202 13.51 12.28 -6.94
C VAL A 202 13.85 13.76 -6.78
N GLU A 203 13.11 14.46 -5.95
CA GLU A 203 13.41 15.83 -5.55
C GLU A 203 13.82 15.82 -4.08
N GLU A 204 15.01 16.32 -3.77
CA GLU A 204 15.44 16.60 -2.41
C GLU A 204 14.83 17.95 -1.98
N LEU A 205 14.06 17.98 -0.90
CA LEU A 205 13.36 19.17 -0.45
C LEU A 205 14.19 19.96 0.58
N LYS A 206 14.11 21.28 0.53
CA LYS A 206 14.74 22.18 1.52
C LYS A 206 14.01 22.11 2.87
N THR A 207 12.68 21.96 2.83
CA THR A 207 11.85 21.70 4.01
C THR A 207 10.72 20.73 3.68
N ASN A 208 10.33 19.91 4.66
CA ASN A 208 9.20 19.02 4.55
C ASN A 208 7.87 19.79 4.61
N ASP A 209 7.19 19.91 3.48
CA ASP A 209 5.92 20.62 3.33
C ASP A 209 4.67 19.74 3.57
N LYS A 210 4.85 18.46 3.89
CA LYS A 210 3.77 17.48 4.14
C LYS A 210 3.75 16.93 5.58
N ARG A 211 4.45 17.60 6.50
CA ARG A 211 4.53 17.21 7.90
C ARG A 211 3.20 17.27 8.64
#